data_AF-A0A1B8X3L1-F1
#
_entry.id   AF-A0A1B8X3L1-F1
#
_cell.length_a   1.000
_cell.length_b   1.000
_cell.length_c   1.000
_cell.angle_alpha   90.00
_cell.angle_beta   90.00
_cell.angle_gamma   90.00
#
_symmetry.space_group_name_H-M   'P 1'
#
loop_
_entity.id
_entity.type
_entity.pdbx_description
1 polymer ?
#
loop_
_entity_poly.entity_id
_entity_poly.type
_entity_poly.pdbx_seq_one_letter_code
_entity_poly.pdbx_strand_id
1 'polypeptide(L)'
;MHDRKKQSNHPPDHQELDEIRQEITSMRKEFNRFLENSNRNIVEQLASDIKKNFSRVLIEYINKDIESCLREKMIKDCKMRDFCEQKFNELLGETSYLISKDDVKKETIEKYWKEIENLRKMTGMPMCDQCFSHVNNLYRKQVDVMQSLQIYDRQNREQKADELPVEVVSAICEPVANKQRLSILKALAATPRGFSELSKITNLRGGNLLFHLQKLLDTQMIVQQGERGDYYISKKGYATLEGLHAIYSKIDNN
;
A
#
# COMPACT_ATOMS: atom_id res chain seq x y z
N MET A 1 -67.48 1.54 -53.87
CA MET A 1 -67.59 1.20 -52.43
C MET A 1 -67.03 -0.21 -52.27
N HIS A 2 -66.00 -0.55 -51.52
CA HIS A 2 -65.29 0.11 -50.41
C HIS A 2 -63.79 -0.25 -50.49
N ASP A 3 -62.96 0.74 -50.21
CA ASP A 3 -61.55 0.58 -49.85
C ASP A 3 -61.40 -0.24 -48.56
N ARG A 4 -60.63 -1.32 -48.62
CA ARG A 4 -59.99 -1.91 -47.44
C ARG A 4 -58.53 -1.48 -47.43
N LYS A 5 -58.22 -0.43 -46.67
CA LYS A 5 -56.85 -0.11 -46.25
C LYS A 5 -56.33 -1.24 -45.36
N LYS A 6 -55.35 -2.00 -45.87
CA LYS A 6 -54.52 -2.89 -45.05
C LYS A 6 -53.62 -2.03 -44.16
N GLN A 7 -53.72 -2.23 -42.84
CA GLN A 7 -52.74 -1.77 -41.87
C GLN A 7 -51.40 -2.48 -42.14
N SER A 8 -50.32 -1.72 -42.33
CA SER A 8 -48.96 -2.26 -42.33
C SER A 8 -48.46 -2.34 -40.89
N ASN A 9 -48.38 -3.56 -40.36
CA ASN A 9 -47.59 -3.84 -39.16
C ASN A 9 -46.12 -3.95 -39.59
N HIS A 10 -45.35 -2.88 -39.41
CA HIS A 10 -43.89 -2.94 -39.46
C HIS A 10 -43.39 -3.46 -38.09
N PRO A 11 -42.51 -4.47 -38.01
CA PRO A 11 -41.89 -4.84 -36.74
C PRO A 11 -41.00 -3.68 -36.25
N PRO A 12 -40.85 -3.46 -34.93
CA PRO A 12 -39.93 -2.45 -34.42
C PRO A 12 -38.51 -2.80 -34.90
N ASP A 13 -37.81 -1.78 -35.39
CA ASP A 13 -36.49 -1.92 -36.00
C ASP A 13 -35.50 -2.51 -34.98
N HIS A 14 -35.13 -3.77 -35.18
CA HIS A 14 -34.27 -4.52 -34.27
C HIS A 14 -32.87 -3.90 -34.16
N GLN A 15 -32.47 -3.11 -35.15
CA GLN A 15 -31.15 -2.47 -35.19
C GLN A 15 -31.06 -1.30 -34.19
N GLU A 16 -32.06 -0.43 -34.11
CA GLU A 16 -32.12 0.65 -33.11
C GLU A 16 -32.12 0.08 -31.68
N LEU A 17 -32.83 -1.03 -31.45
CA LEU A 17 -32.86 -1.69 -30.14
C LEU A 17 -31.50 -2.30 -29.75
N ASP A 18 -30.73 -2.80 -30.72
CA ASP A 18 -29.40 -3.35 -30.47
C ASP A 18 -28.35 -2.24 -30.29
N GLU A 19 -28.47 -1.12 -31.00
CA GLU A 19 -27.64 0.08 -30.81
C GLU A 19 -27.86 0.69 -29.42
N ILE A 20 -29.11 0.84 -28.99
CA ILE A 20 -29.47 1.29 -27.63
C ILE A 20 -28.88 0.34 -26.56
N ARG A 21 -28.92 -0.98 -26.79
CA ARG A 21 -28.32 -1.96 -25.86
C ARG A 21 -26.80 -1.82 -25.77
N GLN A 22 -26.13 -1.54 -26.88
CA GLN A 22 -24.69 -1.32 -26.90
C GLN A 22 -24.32 -0.04 -26.15
N GLU A 23 -25.05 1.05 -26.35
CA GLU A 23 -24.84 2.31 -25.61
C GLU A 23 -25.05 2.13 -24.10
N ILE A 24 -26.12 1.46 -23.68
CA ILE A 24 -26.37 1.14 -22.26
C ILE A 24 -25.23 0.32 -21.67
N THR A 25 -24.71 -0.65 -22.41
CA THR A 25 -23.58 -1.48 -21.95
C THR A 25 -22.29 -0.67 -21.83
N SER A 26 -22.04 0.25 -22.76
CA SER A 26 -20.90 1.17 -22.71
C SER A 26 -20.99 2.12 -21.52
N MET A 27 -22.13 2.78 -21.33
CA MET A 27 -22.37 3.67 -20.19
C MET A 27 -22.19 2.94 -18.85
N ARG A 28 -22.67 1.69 -18.72
CA ARG A 28 -22.47 0.90 -17.51
C ARG A 28 -20.99 0.63 -17.23
N LYS A 29 -20.20 0.37 -18.28
CA LYS A 29 -18.75 0.14 -18.17
C LYS A 29 -18.03 1.42 -17.73
N GLU A 30 -18.39 2.56 -18.30
CA GLU A 30 -17.84 3.87 -17.91
C GLU A 30 -18.22 4.24 -16.48
N PHE A 31 -19.47 4.02 -16.09
CA PHE A 31 -19.96 4.28 -14.75
C PHE A 31 -19.26 3.41 -13.69
N ASN A 32 -19.07 2.12 -13.97
CA ASN A 32 -18.33 1.24 -13.07
C ASN A 32 -16.87 1.66 -12.96
N ARG A 33 -16.22 2.02 -14.08
CA ARG A 33 -14.85 2.56 -14.07
C ARG A 33 -14.76 3.87 -13.30
N PHE A 34 -15.76 4.74 -13.40
CA PHE A 34 -15.85 5.96 -12.61
C PHE A 34 -15.99 5.65 -11.12
N LEU A 35 -16.90 4.76 -10.72
CA LEU A 35 -17.06 4.33 -9.33
C LEU A 35 -15.80 3.69 -8.75
N GLU A 36 -15.13 2.82 -9.51
CA GLU A 36 -13.85 2.20 -9.13
C GLU A 36 -12.79 3.28 -8.87
N ASN A 37 -12.66 4.25 -9.77
CA ASN A 37 -11.69 5.35 -9.62
C ASN A 37 -12.07 6.29 -8.48
N SER A 38 -13.34 6.64 -8.33
CA SER A 38 -13.82 7.55 -7.27
C SER A 38 -13.66 6.93 -5.89
N ASN A 39 -14.02 5.66 -5.71
CA ASN A 39 -13.85 4.96 -4.44
C ASN A 39 -12.38 4.82 -4.08
N ARG A 40 -11.52 4.46 -5.04
CA ARG A 40 -10.08 4.37 -4.83
C ARG A 40 -9.49 5.72 -4.42
N ASN A 41 -9.82 6.78 -5.15
CA ASN A 41 -9.34 8.13 -4.85
C ASN A 41 -9.79 8.61 -3.45
N ILE A 42 -11.04 8.35 -3.05
CA ILE A 42 -11.55 8.72 -1.72
C ILE A 42 -10.79 7.95 -0.63
N VAL A 43 -10.60 6.64 -0.80
CA VAL A 43 -9.88 5.81 0.18
C VAL A 43 -8.41 6.22 0.29
N GLU A 44 -7.75 6.48 -0.84
CA GLU A 44 -6.36 6.96 -0.87
C GLU A 44 -6.22 8.34 -0.23
N GLN A 45 -7.16 9.25 -0.49
CA GLN A 45 -7.18 10.58 0.13
C GLN A 45 -7.43 10.49 1.64
N LEU A 46 -8.41 9.69 2.08
CA LEU A 46 -8.66 9.44 3.50
C LEU A 46 -7.44 8.82 4.19
N ALA A 47 -6.79 7.84 3.57
CA ALA A 47 -5.59 7.22 4.10
C ALA A 47 -4.44 8.24 4.24
N SER A 48 -4.27 9.10 3.23
CA SER A 48 -3.28 10.19 3.25
C SER A 48 -3.57 11.20 4.35
N ASP A 49 -4.82 11.64 4.51
CA ASP A 49 -5.22 12.60 5.54
C ASP A 49 -5.05 12.01 6.94
N ILE A 50 -5.45 10.75 7.13
CA ILE A 50 -5.24 10.00 8.38
C ILE A 50 -3.75 9.91 8.69
N LYS A 51 -2.92 9.50 7.72
CA LYS A 51 -1.47 9.41 7.87
C LYS A 51 -0.87 10.75 8.28
N LYS A 52 -1.22 11.83 7.58
CA LYS A 52 -0.73 13.19 7.86
C LYS A 52 -1.10 13.64 9.28
N ASN A 53 -2.33 13.40 9.71
CA ASN A 53 -2.80 13.75 11.05
C ASN A 53 -2.06 12.96 12.13
N PHE A 54 -1.90 11.64 11.96
CA PHE A 54 -1.15 10.82 12.92
C PHE A 54 0.34 11.16 12.96
N SER A 55 0.98 11.36 11.80
CA SER A 55 2.39 11.77 11.74
C SER A 55 2.62 13.08 12.49
N ARG A 56 1.70 14.06 12.37
CA ARG A 56 1.80 15.33 13.13
C ARG A 56 1.76 15.10 14.65
N VAL A 57 0.80 14.32 15.14
CA VAL A 57 0.67 14.03 16.58
C VAL A 57 1.88 13.26 17.10
N LEU A 58 2.39 12.29 16.33
CA LEU A 58 3.59 11.52 16.68
C LEU A 58 4.84 12.42 16.73
N ILE A 59 5.01 13.32 15.76
CA ILE A 59 6.11 14.29 15.74
C ILE A 59 6.04 15.19 16.98
N GLU A 60 4.86 15.74 17.28
CA GLU A 60 4.66 16.58 18.48
C GLU A 60 4.98 15.80 19.78
N TYR A 61 4.58 14.53 19.88
CA TYR A 61 4.91 13.68 21.03
C TYR A 61 6.41 13.40 21.13
N ILE A 62 7.05 13.05 20.01
CA ILE A 62 8.49 12.75 19.96
C ILE A 62 9.30 13.99 20.33
N ASN A 63 8.93 15.17 19.84
CA ASN A 63 9.62 16.42 20.19
C ASN A 63 9.51 16.72 21.68
N LYS A 64 8.36 16.48 22.31
CA LYS A 64 8.21 16.59 23.76
C LYS A 64 9.06 15.55 24.52
N ASP A 65 9.13 14.30 24.06
CA ASP A 65 9.98 13.25 24.64
C ASP A 65 11.47 13.62 24.54
N ILE A 66 11.90 14.19 23.40
CA ILE A 66 13.26 14.71 23.21
C ILE A 66 13.56 15.80 24.23
N GLU A 67 12.73 16.84 24.31
CA GLU A 67 12.95 17.97 25.23
C GLU A 67 13.01 17.53 26.69
N SER A 68 12.09 16.66 27.13
CA SER A 68 12.09 16.13 28.51
C SER A 68 13.32 15.25 28.76
N CYS A 69 13.63 14.33 27.85
CA CYS A 69 14.75 13.41 28.03
C CYS A 69 16.09 14.16 28.06
N LEU A 70 16.34 15.11 27.16
CA LEU A 70 17.57 15.90 27.15
C LEU A 70 17.69 16.75 28.42
N ARG A 71 16.61 17.44 28.81
CA ARG A 71 16.58 18.27 30.02
C ARG A 71 16.90 17.45 31.28
N GLU A 72 16.29 16.27 31.42
CA GLU A 72 16.38 15.45 32.64
C GLU A 72 17.61 14.53 32.69
N LYS A 73 18.02 13.98 31.55
CA LYS A 73 19.01 12.88 31.50
C LYS A 73 20.41 13.33 31.09
N MET A 74 20.57 14.52 30.51
CA MET A 74 21.90 15.07 30.28
C MET A 74 22.57 15.48 31.60
N ILE A 75 23.90 15.35 31.65
CA ILE A 75 24.70 15.73 32.81
C ILE A 75 24.52 17.23 33.08
N LYS A 76 24.18 17.58 34.32
CA LYS A 76 23.91 18.96 34.74
C LYS A 76 25.18 19.81 34.78
N ASP A 77 26.26 19.27 35.35
CA ASP A 77 27.52 19.99 35.56
C ASP A 77 28.49 19.87 34.37
N CYS A 78 27.97 19.93 33.13
CA CYS A 78 28.77 19.87 31.91
C CYS A 78 28.94 21.26 31.30
N LYS A 79 30.20 21.67 31.04
CA LYS A 79 30.52 22.98 30.43
C LYS A 79 30.00 23.15 29.01
N MET A 80 29.74 22.05 28.30
CA MET A 80 29.22 22.04 26.93
C MET A 80 27.72 21.73 26.87
N ARG A 81 27.02 21.74 28.01
CA ARG A 81 25.63 21.29 28.10
C ARG A 81 24.73 22.01 27.11
N ASP A 82 24.67 23.34 27.16
CA ASP A 82 23.75 24.13 26.33
C ASP A 82 24.01 23.91 24.83
N PHE A 83 25.29 23.85 24.45
CA PHE A 83 25.69 23.55 23.07
C PHE A 83 25.24 22.16 22.62
N CYS A 84 25.48 21.13 23.45
CA CYS A 84 25.06 19.76 23.14
C CYS A 84 23.54 19.64 23.10
N GLU A 85 22.85 20.25 24.06
CA GLU A 85 21.39 20.25 24.16
C GLU A 85 20.78 20.89 22.91
N GLN A 86 21.29 22.04 22.48
CA GLN A 86 20.88 22.67 21.23
C GLN A 86 21.11 21.74 20.02
N LYS A 87 22.32 21.20 19.87
CA LYS A 87 22.67 20.34 18.73
C LYS A 87 21.86 19.05 18.68
N PHE A 88 21.57 18.45 19.83
CA PHE A 88 20.73 17.27 19.92
C PHE A 88 19.26 17.57 19.62
N ASN A 89 18.73 18.70 20.11
CA ASN A 89 17.37 19.14 19.77
C ASN A 89 17.22 19.42 18.27
N GLU A 90 18.19 20.11 17.66
CA GLU A 90 18.22 20.36 16.21
C GLU A 90 18.20 19.03 15.44
N LEU A 91 19.15 18.13 15.71
CA LEU A 91 19.29 16.87 14.98
C LEU A 91 18.07 15.96 15.18
N LEU A 92 17.65 15.71 16.43
CA LEU A 92 16.53 14.82 16.72
C LEU A 92 15.19 15.41 16.27
N GLY A 93 15.06 16.74 16.30
CA GLY A 93 13.92 17.47 15.76
C GLY A 93 13.82 17.30 14.25
N GLU A 94 14.92 17.50 13.52
CA GLU A 94 14.97 17.26 12.07
C GLU A 94 14.60 15.81 11.71
N THR A 95 15.16 14.83 12.42
CA THR A 95 14.90 13.42 12.13
C THR A 95 13.48 13.00 12.47
N SER A 96 12.82 13.68 13.43
CA SER A 96 11.41 13.43 13.73
C SER A 96 10.51 13.69 12.52
N TYR A 97 10.81 14.72 11.71
CA TYR A 97 10.02 15.05 10.52
C TYR A 97 10.09 14.00 9.41
N LEU A 98 11.06 13.08 9.45
CA LEU A 98 11.11 11.96 8.52
C LEU A 98 9.89 11.04 8.67
N ILE A 99 9.24 11.02 9.83
CA ILE A 99 7.98 10.28 10.10
C ILE A 99 6.81 10.77 9.23
N SER A 100 6.89 12.00 8.72
CA SER A 100 5.87 12.56 7.81
C SER A 100 6.09 12.18 6.35
N LYS A 101 7.22 11.52 6.02
CA LYS A 101 7.56 11.17 4.63
C LYS A 101 6.86 9.89 4.18
N ASP A 102 6.77 9.72 2.86
CA ASP A 102 6.21 8.51 2.26
C ASP A 102 7.18 7.34 2.27
N ASP A 103 8.45 7.63 2.07
CA ASP A 103 9.54 6.67 2.09
C ASP A 103 10.82 7.36 2.62
N VAL A 104 11.62 6.61 3.36
CA VAL A 104 12.89 7.05 3.94
C VAL A 104 13.96 6.05 3.57
N LYS A 105 14.95 6.52 2.80
CA LYS A 105 16.06 5.70 2.35
C LYS A 105 17.03 5.37 3.47
N LYS A 106 17.68 4.21 3.37
CA LYS A 106 18.69 3.74 4.32
C LYS A 106 19.87 4.69 4.46
N GLU A 107 20.31 5.28 3.35
CA GLU A 107 21.42 6.24 3.32
C GLU A 107 21.11 7.48 4.17
N THR A 108 19.84 7.91 4.21
CA THR A 108 19.39 9.04 5.05
C THR A 108 19.53 8.70 6.52
N ILE A 109 19.10 7.51 6.94
CA ILE A 109 19.23 7.04 8.33
C ILE A 109 20.71 6.93 8.72
N GLU A 110 21.53 6.33 7.85
CA GLU A 110 22.97 6.19 8.09
C GLU A 110 23.70 7.53 8.14
N LYS A 111 23.27 8.51 7.34
CA LYS A 111 23.81 9.88 7.37
C LYS A 111 23.62 10.50 8.75
N TYR A 112 22.40 10.51 9.28
CA TYR A 112 22.12 11.09 10.60
C TYR A 112 22.82 10.32 11.73
N TRP A 113 22.91 8.99 11.62
CA TRP A 113 23.69 8.19 12.58
C TRP A 113 25.17 8.63 12.60
N LYS A 114 25.78 8.83 11.41
CA LYS A 114 27.15 9.35 11.29
C LYS A 114 27.30 10.76 11.86
N GLU A 115 26.29 11.62 11.71
CA GLU A 115 26.31 12.97 12.30
C GLU A 115 26.35 12.92 13.84
N ILE A 116 25.54 12.06 14.47
CA ILE A 116 25.59 11.85 15.93
C ILE A 116 26.98 11.37 16.37
N GLU A 117 27.56 10.41 15.64
CA GLU A 117 28.89 9.89 15.96
C GLU A 117 30.00 10.94 15.74
N ASN A 118 29.86 11.82 14.75
CA ASN A 118 30.80 12.93 14.54
C ASN A 118 30.73 13.94 15.69
N LEU A 119 29.52 14.27 16.17
CA LEU A 119 29.36 15.10 17.37
C LEU A 119 30.04 14.46 18.59
N ARG A 120 29.96 13.13 18.73
CA ARG A 120 30.61 12.39 19.82
C ARG A 120 32.13 12.55 19.77
N LYS A 121 32.74 12.35 18.60
CA LYS A 121 34.19 12.48 18.39
C LYS A 121 34.72 13.87 18.72
N MET A 122 33.94 14.92 18.49
CA MET A 122 34.34 16.31 18.82
C MET A 122 34.41 16.58 20.33
N THR A 123 33.70 15.80 21.14
CA THR A 123 33.59 16.04 22.59
C THR A 123 34.60 15.25 23.42
N GLY A 124 35.06 14.08 22.95
CA GLY A 124 36.26 13.38 23.41
C GLY A 124 36.35 12.98 24.89
N MET A 125 35.29 13.14 25.70
CA MET A 125 35.31 12.91 27.15
C MET A 125 34.38 11.77 27.58
N PRO A 126 34.77 10.94 28.58
CA PRO A 126 33.96 9.79 29.05
C PRO A 126 32.55 10.18 29.54
N MET A 127 32.41 11.36 30.13
CA MET A 127 31.12 11.87 30.62
C MET A 127 30.11 12.12 29.50
N CYS A 128 30.55 12.25 28.25
CA CYS A 128 29.65 12.42 27.11
C CYS A 128 28.89 11.14 26.76
N ASP A 129 29.41 9.96 27.10
CA ASP A 129 28.81 8.66 26.72
C ASP A 129 27.39 8.50 27.26
N GLN A 130 27.11 9.02 28.45
CA GLN A 130 25.76 9.00 29.01
C GLN A 130 24.79 9.82 28.15
N CYS A 131 25.14 11.06 27.81
CA CYS A 131 24.32 11.92 26.96
C CYS A 131 24.10 11.28 25.57
N PHE A 132 25.17 10.79 24.94
CA PHE A 132 25.08 10.13 23.63
C PHE A 132 24.27 8.83 23.68
N SER A 133 24.31 8.07 24.78
CA SER A 133 23.43 6.91 24.97
C SER A 133 21.95 7.32 24.94
N HIS A 134 21.58 8.41 25.61
CA HIS A 134 20.21 8.92 25.59
C HIS A 134 19.79 9.41 24.19
N VAL A 135 20.66 10.15 23.50
CA VAL A 135 20.44 10.61 22.13
C VAL A 135 20.28 9.42 21.17
N ASN A 136 21.16 8.42 21.25
CA ASN A 136 21.08 7.22 20.43
C ASN A 136 19.79 6.43 20.69
N ASN A 137 19.32 6.38 21.94
CA ASN A 137 18.06 5.73 22.27
C ASN A 137 16.87 6.50 21.71
N LEU A 138 16.86 7.84 21.78
CA LEU A 138 15.83 8.68 21.17
C LEU A 138 15.82 8.50 19.64
N TYR A 139 16.98 8.54 19.00
CA TYR A 139 17.09 8.35 17.56
C TYR A 139 16.63 6.96 17.13
N ARG A 140 17.04 5.91 17.87
CA ARG A 140 16.57 4.54 17.61
C ARG A 140 15.05 4.42 17.71
N LYS A 141 14.42 5.00 18.73
CA LYS A 141 12.95 5.02 18.85
C LYS A 141 12.30 5.66 17.62
N GLN A 142 12.86 6.75 17.08
CA GLN A 142 12.32 7.37 15.86
C GLN A 142 12.43 6.42 14.66
N VAL A 143 13.56 5.73 14.50
CA VAL A 143 13.74 4.72 13.45
C VAL A 143 12.76 3.54 13.62
N ASP A 144 12.52 3.09 14.84
CA ASP A 144 11.57 2.02 15.15
C ASP A 144 10.12 2.43 14.78
N VAL A 145 9.76 3.70 15.00
CA VAL A 145 8.48 4.26 14.54
C VAL A 145 8.40 4.26 13.01
N MET A 146 9.46 4.69 12.31
CA MET A 146 9.50 4.66 10.85
C MET A 146 9.34 3.24 10.28
N GLN A 147 9.92 2.23 10.93
CA GLN A 147 9.73 0.82 10.58
C GLN A 147 8.29 0.35 10.82
N SER A 148 7.72 0.73 11.96
CA SER A 148 6.33 0.38 12.31
C SER A 148 5.32 0.98 11.33
N LEU A 149 5.62 2.18 10.83
CA LEU A 149 4.85 2.86 9.78
C LEU A 149 5.13 2.33 8.37
N GLN A 150 6.08 1.39 8.22
CA GLN A 150 6.50 0.81 6.94
C GLN A 150 7.01 1.86 5.93
N ILE A 151 7.53 3.00 6.41
CA ILE A 151 8.15 4.04 5.59
C ILE A 151 9.68 3.93 5.56
N TYR A 152 10.24 3.02 6.37
CA TYR A 152 11.64 2.64 6.33
C TYR A 152 11.74 1.13 6.50
N ASP A 153 12.36 0.46 5.53
CA ASP A 153 12.70 -0.95 5.66
C ASP A 153 14.21 -1.11 5.91
N ARG A 154 14.56 -1.60 7.10
CA ARG A 154 15.95 -1.97 7.44
C ARG A 154 16.48 -3.08 6.53
N GLN A 155 15.57 -3.89 5.97
CA GLN A 155 15.82 -4.93 4.98
C GLN A 155 15.69 -4.45 3.54
N ASN A 156 15.94 -3.17 3.26
CA ASN A 156 16.49 -2.77 1.96
C ASN A 156 17.92 -3.35 1.81
N ARG A 157 18.03 -4.69 1.93
CA ARG A 157 19.00 -5.48 1.20
C ARG A 157 18.69 -5.13 -0.24
N GLU A 158 19.71 -4.78 -0.99
CA GLU A 158 19.68 -5.04 -2.43
C GLU A 158 19.15 -6.46 -2.58
N GLN A 159 17.89 -6.61 -2.99
CA GLN A 159 17.25 -7.91 -3.14
C GLN A 159 17.99 -8.57 -4.28
N LYS A 160 19.03 -9.35 -3.94
CA LYS A 160 19.80 -10.04 -4.94
C LYS A 160 18.88 -11.11 -5.52
N ALA A 161 18.82 -11.19 -6.84
CA ALA A 161 17.91 -12.09 -7.54
C ALA A 161 18.16 -13.57 -7.19
N ASP A 162 19.35 -13.92 -6.69
CA ASP A 162 19.74 -15.24 -6.20
C ASP A 162 19.17 -15.60 -4.82
N GLU A 163 18.56 -14.65 -4.09
CA GLU A 163 17.91 -14.89 -2.80
C GLU A 163 16.38 -15.12 -2.89
N LEU A 164 15.82 -15.22 -4.10
CA LEU A 164 14.37 -15.46 -4.28
C LEU A 164 14.01 -16.90 -3.83
N PRO A 165 13.18 -17.08 -2.79
CA PRO A 165 12.80 -18.40 -2.32
C PRO A 165 12.03 -19.19 -3.38
N VAL A 166 12.30 -20.49 -3.52
CA VAL A 166 11.61 -21.39 -4.47
C VAL A 166 10.11 -21.47 -4.18
N GLU A 167 9.74 -21.27 -2.91
CA GLU A 167 8.36 -21.19 -2.43
C GLU A 167 7.55 -20.09 -3.12
N VAL A 168 8.20 -19.09 -3.74
CA VAL A 168 7.52 -18.10 -4.58
C VAL A 168 6.68 -18.75 -5.68
N VAL A 169 7.10 -19.92 -6.18
CA VAL A 169 6.41 -20.64 -7.24
C VAL A 169 5.01 -21.04 -6.76
N SER A 170 4.90 -21.78 -5.67
CA SER A 170 3.58 -22.23 -5.16
C SER A 170 2.82 -21.10 -4.48
N ALA A 171 3.51 -20.15 -3.85
CA ALA A 171 2.88 -19.08 -3.07
C ALA A 171 2.36 -17.92 -3.92
N ILE A 172 2.98 -17.63 -5.08
CA ILE A 172 2.71 -16.45 -5.90
C ILE A 172 2.50 -16.83 -7.37
N CYS A 173 3.45 -17.53 -8.01
CA CYS A 173 3.41 -17.80 -9.45
C CYS A 173 2.28 -18.75 -9.85
N GLU A 174 2.17 -19.93 -9.24
CA GLU A 174 1.14 -20.93 -9.52
C GLU A 174 -0.28 -20.39 -9.31
N PRO A 175 -0.62 -19.62 -8.25
CA PRO A 175 -1.93 -18.99 -8.10
C PRO A 175 -2.35 -18.11 -9.28
N VAL A 176 -1.42 -17.39 -9.88
CA VAL A 176 -1.69 -16.35 -10.89
C VAL A 176 -1.34 -16.76 -12.32
N ALA A 177 -0.60 -17.86 -12.50
CA ALA A 177 -0.26 -18.46 -13.80
C ALA A 177 -1.46 -19.16 -14.47
N ASN A 178 -2.62 -18.52 -14.44
CA ASN A 178 -3.83 -18.95 -15.13
C ASN A 178 -4.70 -17.73 -15.41
N LYS A 179 -5.06 -17.54 -16.69
CA LYS A 179 -5.84 -16.39 -17.16
C LYS A 179 -7.15 -16.15 -16.38
N GLN A 180 -7.80 -17.20 -15.91
CA GLN A 180 -9.12 -17.10 -15.26
C GLN A 180 -8.96 -16.61 -13.84
N ARG A 181 -7.96 -17.14 -13.12
CA ARG A 181 -7.59 -16.67 -11.78
C ARG A 181 -7.09 -15.24 -11.79
N LEU A 182 -6.28 -14.85 -12.78
CA LEU A 182 -5.86 -13.46 -12.93
C LEU A 182 -7.05 -12.53 -13.23
N SER A 183 -8.01 -12.98 -14.05
CA SER A 183 -9.25 -12.23 -14.33
C SER A 183 -10.12 -12.06 -13.08
N ILE A 184 -10.22 -13.10 -12.23
CA ILE A 184 -10.89 -13.03 -10.93
C ILE A 184 -10.22 -11.99 -10.04
N LEU A 185 -8.89 -12.07 -9.87
CA LEU A 185 -8.15 -11.11 -9.05
C LEU A 185 -8.34 -9.67 -9.52
N LYS A 186 -8.24 -9.41 -10.83
CA LYS A 186 -8.51 -8.08 -11.41
C LYS A 186 -9.92 -7.60 -11.11
N ALA A 187 -10.92 -8.48 -11.24
CA ALA A 187 -12.31 -8.13 -10.98
C ALA A 187 -12.54 -7.80 -9.49
N LEU A 188 -11.87 -8.50 -8.59
CA LEU A 188 -11.96 -8.32 -7.14
C LEU A 188 -11.12 -7.16 -6.61
N ALA A 189 -10.08 -6.73 -7.33
CA ALA A 189 -9.31 -5.53 -7.02
C ALA A 189 -10.14 -4.25 -7.16
N ALA A 190 -11.15 -4.27 -8.03
CA ALA A 190 -12.07 -3.16 -8.24
C ALA A 190 -13.20 -3.10 -7.19
N THR A 191 -13.85 -4.24 -6.93
CA THR A 191 -14.97 -4.33 -6.00
C THR A 191 -15.15 -5.78 -5.54
N PRO A 192 -15.69 -6.03 -4.34
CA PRO A 192 -16.15 -7.37 -3.96
C PRO A 192 -17.18 -7.89 -4.96
N ARG A 193 -17.17 -9.21 -5.21
CA ARG A 193 -18.08 -9.84 -6.18
C ARG A 193 -18.59 -11.18 -5.69
N GLY A 194 -19.84 -11.47 -6.01
CA GLY A 194 -20.47 -12.76 -5.75
C GLY A 194 -20.09 -13.82 -6.78
N PHE A 195 -20.36 -15.08 -6.45
CA PHE A 195 -20.08 -16.23 -7.33
C PHE A 195 -20.70 -16.08 -8.73
N SER A 196 -21.95 -15.63 -8.81
CA SER A 196 -22.68 -15.44 -10.07
C SER A 196 -22.06 -14.38 -10.98
N GLU A 197 -21.46 -13.34 -10.40
CA GLU A 197 -20.78 -12.30 -11.17
C GLU A 197 -19.44 -12.79 -11.69
N LEU A 198 -18.67 -13.46 -10.85
CA LEU A 198 -17.39 -14.07 -11.24
C LEU A 198 -17.60 -15.15 -12.31
N SER A 199 -18.70 -15.90 -12.25
CA SER A 199 -19.09 -16.85 -13.29
C SER A 199 -19.31 -16.18 -14.65
N LYS A 200 -19.96 -15.02 -14.67
CA LYS A 200 -20.16 -14.23 -15.90
C LYS A 200 -18.85 -13.66 -16.43
N ILE A 201 -18.02 -13.08 -15.55
CA ILE A 201 -16.74 -12.46 -15.93
C ILE A 201 -15.77 -13.49 -16.53
N THR A 202 -15.71 -14.68 -15.93
CA THR A 202 -14.75 -15.72 -16.34
C THR A 202 -15.30 -16.70 -17.38
N ASN A 203 -16.60 -16.65 -17.65
CA ASN A 203 -17.34 -17.65 -18.43
C ASN A 203 -17.18 -19.09 -17.88
N LEU A 204 -16.97 -19.22 -16.57
CA LEU A 204 -16.86 -20.51 -15.87
C LEU A 204 -18.15 -20.79 -15.10
N ARG A 205 -18.55 -22.07 -15.01
CA ARG A 205 -19.78 -22.48 -14.33
C ARG A 205 -19.51 -23.57 -13.29
N GLY A 206 -20.33 -23.58 -12.24
CA GLY A 206 -20.37 -24.64 -11.24
C GLY A 206 -19.00 -25.00 -10.67
N GLY A 207 -18.68 -26.30 -10.66
CA GLY A 207 -17.43 -26.83 -10.11
C GLY A 207 -16.15 -26.25 -10.72
N ASN A 208 -16.18 -25.83 -12.00
CA ASN A 208 -15.00 -25.25 -12.65
C ASN A 208 -14.63 -23.89 -12.01
N LEU A 209 -15.61 -23.04 -11.72
CA LEU A 209 -15.35 -21.78 -11.04
C LEU A 209 -14.92 -22.02 -9.59
N LEU A 210 -15.59 -22.93 -8.89
CA LEU A 210 -15.23 -23.29 -7.51
C LEU A 210 -13.78 -23.76 -7.40
N PHE A 211 -13.30 -24.57 -8.35
CA PHE A 211 -11.91 -25.01 -8.39
C PHE A 211 -10.92 -23.83 -8.43
N HIS A 212 -11.19 -22.83 -9.27
CA HIS A 212 -10.33 -21.64 -9.36
C HIS A 212 -10.40 -20.76 -8.11
N LEU A 213 -11.59 -20.58 -7.54
CA LEU A 213 -11.78 -19.82 -6.30
C LEU A 213 -11.09 -20.51 -5.14
N GLN A 214 -11.20 -21.84 -5.03
CA GLN A 214 -10.54 -22.60 -3.98
C GLN A 214 -9.02 -22.46 -4.05
N LYS A 215 -8.42 -22.55 -5.25
CA LYS A 215 -6.97 -22.33 -5.42
C LYS A 215 -6.53 -20.93 -4.97
N LEU A 216 -7.37 -19.91 -5.17
CA LEU A 216 -7.09 -18.55 -4.72
C LEU A 216 -7.32 -18.37 -3.21
N LEU A 217 -8.30 -19.06 -2.63
CA LEU A 217 -8.55 -19.09 -1.18
C LEU A 217 -7.42 -19.81 -0.43
N ASP A 218 -7.02 -21.00 -0.90
CA ASP A 218 -5.96 -21.83 -0.31
C ASP A 218 -4.62 -21.09 -0.26
N THR A 219 -4.36 -20.25 -1.26
CA THR A 219 -3.14 -19.44 -1.36
C THR A 219 -3.28 -18.04 -0.78
N GLN A 220 -4.44 -17.76 -0.17
CA GLN A 220 -4.78 -16.49 0.47
C GLN A 220 -4.71 -15.29 -0.47
N MET A 221 -4.92 -15.48 -1.76
CA MET A 221 -5.01 -14.39 -2.74
C MET A 221 -6.38 -13.68 -2.65
N ILE A 222 -7.40 -14.39 -2.22
CA ILE A 222 -8.75 -13.87 -1.98
C ILE A 222 -9.27 -14.35 -0.62
N VAL A 223 -10.31 -13.70 -0.12
CA VAL A 223 -11.08 -14.13 1.05
C VAL A 223 -12.57 -14.14 0.70
N GLN A 224 -13.35 -14.96 1.39
CA GLN A 224 -14.81 -15.03 1.21
C GLN A 224 -15.51 -14.59 2.50
N GLN A 225 -16.55 -13.77 2.38
CA GLN A 225 -17.36 -13.35 3.52
C GLN A 225 -18.34 -14.46 3.94
N GLY A 226 -17.92 -15.32 4.86
CA GLY A 226 -18.72 -16.49 5.27
C GLY A 226 -18.88 -17.51 4.13
N GLU A 227 -19.69 -18.55 4.34
CA GLU A 227 -19.77 -19.70 3.39
C GLU A 227 -20.40 -19.35 2.03
N ARG A 228 -21.21 -18.29 1.95
CA ARG A 228 -21.95 -17.90 0.73
C ARG A 228 -21.85 -16.43 0.36
N GLY A 229 -21.04 -15.65 1.08
CA GLY A 229 -20.90 -14.23 0.78
C GLY A 229 -19.92 -13.95 -0.34
N ASP A 230 -19.73 -12.66 -0.59
CA ASP A 230 -18.89 -12.15 -1.66
C ASP A 230 -17.42 -12.47 -1.41
N TYR A 231 -16.67 -12.49 -2.51
CA TYR A 231 -15.23 -12.63 -2.50
C TYR A 231 -14.59 -11.24 -2.50
N TYR A 232 -13.48 -11.13 -1.78
CA TYR A 232 -12.67 -9.92 -1.67
C TYR A 232 -11.23 -10.26 -2.03
N ILE A 233 -10.52 -9.33 -2.66
CA ILE A 233 -9.07 -9.48 -2.81
C ILE A 233 -8.40 -9.30 -1.44
N SER A 234 -7.39 -10.12 -1.14
CA SER A 234 -6.58 -9.93 0.07
C SER A 234 -5.44 -8.92 -0.18
N LYS A 235 -4.77 -8.46 0.89
CA LYS A 235 -3.54 -7.67 0.76
C LYS A 235 -2.48 -8.40 -0.09
N LYS A 236 -2.35 -9.73 0.09
CA LYS A 236 -1.42 -10.57 -0.68
C LYS A 236 -1.81 -10.64 -2.15
N GLY A 237 -3.09 -10.85 -2.46
CA GLY A 237 -3.59 -10.89 -3.84
C GLY A 237 -3.40 -9.57 -4.56
N TYR A 238 -3.67 -8.46 -3.88
CA TYR A 238 -3.51 -7.12 -4.43
C TYR A 238 -2.03 -6.77 -4.67
N ALA A 239 -1.15 -7.01 -3.69
CA ALA A 239 0.29 -6.81 -3.85
C ALA A 239 0.87 -7.68 -4.99
N THR A 240 0.35 -8.90 -5.16
CA THR A 240 0.74 -9.78 -6.28
C THR A 240 0.36 -9.18 -7.63
N LEU A 241 -0.86 -8.62 -7.76
CA LEU A 241 -1.29 -7.95 -8.99
C LEU A 241 -0.42 -6.72 -9.32
N GLU A 242 -0.15 -5.87 -8.33
CA GLU A 242 0.72 -4.69 -8.49
C GLU A 242 2.13 -5.10 -8.92
N GLY A 243 2.70 -6.15 -8.30
CA GLY A 243 4.00 -6.70 -8.69
C GLY A 243 4.02 -7.22 -10.13
N LEU A 244 3.00 -7.97 -10.54
CA LEU A 244 2.87 -8.45 -11.92
C LEU A 244 2.73 -7.30 -12.92
N HIS A 245 1.95 -6.28 -12.58
CA HIS A 245 1.81 -5.09 -13.42
C HIS A 245 3.14 -4.36 -13.55
N ALA A 246 3.88 -4.18 -12.45
CA ALA A 246 5.21 -3.57 -12.46
C ALA A 246 6.22 -4.36 -13.32
N ILE A 247 6.20 -5.70 -13.26
CA ILE A 247 7.02 -6.56 -14.12
C ILE A 247 6.61 -6.37 -15.58
N TYR A 248 5.32 -6.46 -15.89
CA TYR A 248 4.80 -6.29 -17.25
C TYR A 248 5.17 -4.93 -17.82
N SER A 249 4.93 -3.83 -17.10
CA SER A 249 5.28 -2.47 -17.54
C SER A 249 6.79 -2.26 -17.74
N LYS A 250 7.66 -2.99 -17.03
CA LYS A 250 9.11 -2.90 -17.25
C LYS A 250 9.57 -3.67 -18.49
N ILE A 251 8.87 -4.75 -18.84
CA ILE A 251 9.22 -5.59 -19.99
C ILE A 251 8.58 -5.04 -21.28
N ASP A 252 7.35 -4.54 -21.22
CA ASP A 252 6.56 -4.05 -22.36
C ASP A 252 6.97 -2.62 -22.81
N ASN A 253 7.72 -1.88 -21.98
CA ASN A 253 8.31 -0.58 -22.33
C ASN A 253 9.77 -0.69 -22.83
N ASN A 254 10.23 -1.90 -23.16
CA ASN A 254 11.46 -2.20 -23.91
C ASN A 254 11.11 -2.78 -25.29
#